data_AF-A0A929EGH7-F1
#
_entry.id   AF-A0A929EGH7-F1
#
_cell.length_a   1.000
_cell.length_b   1.000
_cell.length_c   1.000
_cell.angle_alpha   90.00
_cell.angle_beta   90.00
_cell.angle_gamma   90.00
#
_symmetry.space_group_name_H-M   'P 1'
#
loop_
_entity.id
_entity.type
_entity.pdbx_description
1 polymer ?
#
loop_
_entity_poly.entity_id
_entity_poly.type
_entity_poly.pdbx_seq_one_letter_code
_entity_poly.pdbx_strand_id
1 'polypeptide(L)'
;MAVKTDIRHEVISTTEQFGSMQAEWNRLLKLSDSNHIFLSWEWLWKWWNIYSTEKESLCIILLYRGEVLIGIAPFYRVTKQWKNLFSYRRVLFLGTTELSLISEYLDIISRPEDIETVVQGVLEAVLDEDLSDDLRLQKFDTSSRSVDRLKE
;
A
#
# COMPACT_ATOMS: atom_id res chain seq x y z
N MET A 1 22.65 16.80 -4.57
CA MET A 1 21.76 16.64 -5.74
C MET A 1 21.45 15.17 -5.85
N ALA A 2 20.27 14.73 -5.40
CA ALA A 2 19.88 13.33 -5.54
C ALA A 2 19.61 13.05 -7.02
N VAL A 3 20.21 12.00 -7.56
CA VAL A 3 19.88 11.48 -8.88
C VAL A 3 18.41 11.10 -8.83
N LYS A 4 17.57 11.78 -9.61
CA LYS A 4 16.18 11.37 -9.82
C LYS A 4 16.25 9.97 -10.44
N THR A 5 16.03 8.96 -9.61
CA THR A 5 15.93 7.58 -10.08
C THR A 5 14.60 7.52 -10.82
N ASP A 6 14.61 7.08 -12.08
CA ASP A 6 13.41 7.00 -12.91
C ASP A 6 12.50 5.89 -12.37
N ILE A 7 11.65 6.27 -11.42
CA ILE A 7 10.67 5.40 -10.79
C ILE A 7 9.32 5.68 -11.42
N ARG A 8 8.69 4.61 -11.93
CA ARG A 8 7.33 4.65 -12.44
C ARG A 8 6.40 4.04 -11.39
N HIS A 9 5.29 4.72 -11.09
CA HIS A 9 4.22 4.12 -10.31
C HIS A 9 3.09 3.58 -11.19
N GLU A 10 2.35 2.63 -10.65
CA GLU A 10 1.09 2.12 -11.21
C GLU A 10 0.12 1.85 -10.07
N VAL A 11 -1.15 2.23 -10.23
CA VAL A 11 -2.18 2.02 -9.21
C VAL A 11 -3.13 0.92 -9.67
N ILE A 12 -3.18 -0.15 -8.88
CA ILE A 12 -4.10 -1.26 -9.05
C ILE A 12 -5.39 -0.96 -8.30
N SER A 13 -6.50 -0.89 -9.03
CA SER A 13 -7.81 -0.50 -8.52
C SER A 13 -8.90 -1.54 -8.71
N THR A 14 -8.63 -2.66 -9.40
CA THR A 14 -9.61 -3.74 -9.58
C THR A 14 -9.18 -5.04 -8.92
N THR A 15 -10.17 -5.85 -8.55
CA THR A 15 -9.96 -7.15 -7.92
C THR A 15 -9.26 -8.12 -8.88
N GLU A 16 -9.53 -8.06 -10.18
CA GLU A 16 -8.92 -8.91 -11.19
C GLU A 16 -7.41 -8.65 -11.31
N GLN A 17 -7.04 -7.36 -11.35
CA GLN A 17 -5.64 -6.95 -11.36
C GLN A 17 -4.92 -7.45 -10.11
N PHE A 18 -5.47 -7.20 -8.91
CA PHE A 18 -4.90 -7.72 -7.66
C PHE A 18 -4.80 -9.26 -7.66
N GLY A 19 -5.77 -9.94 -8.28
CA GLY A 19 -5.82 -11.39 -8.44
C GLY A 19 -4.62 -11.95 -9.21
N SER A 20 -4.11 -11.20 -10.19
CA SER A 20 -2.99 -11.61 -11.04
C SER A 20 -1.61 -11.44 -10.38
N MET A 21 -1.53 -10.76 -9.24
CA MET A 21 -0.25 -10.34 -8.64
C MET A 21 0.47 -11.38 -7.79
N GLN A 22 -0.14 -12.55 -7.52
CA GLN A 22 0.35 -13.50 -6.51
C GLN A 22 1.85 -13.82 -6.63
N ALA A 23 2.33 -14.12 -7.85
CA ALA A 23 3.70 -14.54 -8.07
C ALA A 23 4.71 -13.40 -7.81
N GLU A 24 4.43 -12.21 -8.33
CA GLU A 24 5.31 -11.04 -8.23
C GLU A 24 5.34 -10.49 -6.80
N TRP A 25 4.16 -10.44 -6.16
CA TRP A 25 3.99 -10.04 -4.77
C TRP A 25 4.81 -10.90 -3.83
N ASN A 26 4.63 -12.22 -3.89
CA ASN A 26 5.33 -13.15 -3.01
C ASN A 26 6.84 -13.22 -3.32
N ARG A 27 7.24 -12.94 -4.57
CA ARG A 27 8.66 -12.80 -4.93
C ARG A 27 9.28 -11.59 -4.22
N LEU A 28 8.64 -10.42 -4.27
CA LEU A 28 9.17 -9.22 -3.62
C LEU A 28 9.12 -9.34 -2.09
N LEU A 29 8.01 -9.84 -1.53
CA LEU A 29 7.85 -10.00 -0.09
C LEU A 29 8.93 -10.86 0.55
N LYS A 30 9.35 -11.94 -0.11
CA LYS A 30 10.45 -12.80 0.36
C LYS A 30 11.79 -12.07 0.48
N LEU A 31 11.97 -10.97 -0.26
CA LEU A 31 13.17 -10.15 -0.25
C LEU A 31 13.05 -8.92 0.66
N SER A 32 11.89 -8.72 1.29
CA SER A 32 11.63 -7.60 2.19
C SER A 32 12.06 -7.95 3.62
N ASP A 33 12.51 -6.94 4.37
CA ASP A 33 12.67 -7.05 5.83
C ASP A 33 11.31 -7.25 6.53
N SER A 34 10.21 -6.81 5.89
CA SER A 34 8.83 -6.92 6.40
C SER A 34 8.13 -8.21 5.90
N ASN A 35 8.85 -9.33 5.82
CA ASN A 35 8.30 -10.62 5.35
C ASN A 35 7.37 -11.27 6.40
N HIS A 36 6.20 -10.68 6.60
CA HIS A 36 5.17 -11.15 7.54
C HIS A 36 4.00 -11.82 6.81
N ILE A 37 3.36 -12.81 7.46
CA ILE A 37 2.19 -13.51 6.91
C ILE A 37 1.04 -12.54 6.57
N PHE A 38 0.88 -11.47 7.34
CA PHE A 38 -0.14 -10.44 7.13
C PHE A 38 0.08 -9.61 5.87
N LEU A 39 1.29 -9.61 5.33
CA LEU A 39 1.64 -8.98 4.06
C LEU A 39 1.67 -9.97 2.90
N SER A 40 1.44 -11.27 3.13
CA SER A 40 1.34 -12.25 2.04
C SER A 40 0.17 -11.94 1.13
N TRP A 41 0.34 -12.24 -0.16
CA TRP A 41 -0.74 -12.08 -1.12
C TRP A 41 -1.96 -12.93 -0.71
N GLU A 42 -1.74 -14.15 -0.24
CA GLU A 42 -2.81 -15.07 0.18
C GLU A 42 -3.66 -14.50 1.32
N TRP A 43 -3.01 -13.82 2.28
CA TRP A 43 -3.71 -13.18 3.38
C TRP A 43 -4.52 -11.98 2.90
N LEU A 44 -3.88 -11.05 2.20
CA LEU A 44 -4.51 -9.80 1.76
C LEU A 44 -5.58 -10.02 0.70
N TRP A 45 -5.38 -11.00 -0.18
CA TRP A 45 -6.39 -11.43 -1.16
C TRP A 45 -7.64 -11.96 -0.48
N LYS A 46 -7.48 -12.90 0.47
CA LYS A 46 -8.61 -13.43 1.23
C LYS A 46 -9.29 -12.33 2.04
N TRP A 47 -8.51 -11.46 2.65
CA TRP A 47 -9.03 -10.34 3.41
C TRP A 47 -9.91 -9.44 2.54
N TRP A 48 -9.41 -9.03 1.36
CA TRP A 48 -10.16 -8.19 0.43
C TRP A 48 -11.48 -8.86 0.02
N ASN A 49 -11.44 -10.14 -0.35
CA ASN A 49 -12.62 -10.86 -0.82
C ASN A 49 -13.67 -11.11 0.28
N ILE A 50 -13.28 -11.15 1.55
CA ILE A 50 -14.19 -11.46 2.67
C ILE A 50 -14.71 -10.20 3.34
N TYR A 51 -13.86 -9.18 3.51
CA TYR A 51 -14.14 -8.05 4.39
C TYR A 51 -14.36 -6.73 3.67
N SER A 52 -14.00 -6.61 2.39
CA SER A 52 -14.28 -5.37 1.65
C SER A 52 -15.78 -5.15 1.46
N THR A 53 -16.17 -3.90 1.34
CA THR A 53 -17.55 -3.47 1.10
C THR A 53 -17.66 -2.68 -0.20
N GLU A 54 -18.87 -2.50 -0.72
CA GLU A 54 -19.12 -1.73 -1.95
C GLU A 54 -18.70 -0.24 -1.86
N LYS A 55 -18.41 0.27 -0.66
CA LYS A 55 -17.96 1.64 -0.43
C LYS A 55 -16.43 1.78 -0.46
N GLU A 56 -15.75 0.67 -0.67
CA GLU A 56 -14.30 0.55 -0.64
C GLU A 56 -13.78 0.21 -2.03
N SER A 57 -12.58 0.66 -2.35
CA SER A 57 -11.94 0.41 -3.64
C SER A 57 -10.47 0.07 -3.43
N LEU A 58 -9.94 -0.85 -4.23
CA LEU A 58 -8.51 -1.16 -4.20
C LEU A 58 -7.69 0.07 -4.58
N CYS A 59 -6.53 0.18 -3.96
CA CYS A 59 -5.59 1.29 -4.17
C CYS A 59 -4.16 0.80 -3.93
N ILE A 60 -3.77 -0.32 -4.56
CA ILE A 60 -2.43 -0.87 -4.38
C ILE A 60 -1.48 -0.12 -5.30
N ILE A 61 -0.43 0.48 -4.74
CA ILE A 61 0.54 1.25 -5.52
C ILE A 61 1.76 0.36 -5.78
N LEU A 62 2.12 0.21 -7.04
CA LEU A 62 3.29 -0.54 -7.51
C LEU A 62 4.36 0.43 -7.97
N LEU A 63 5.61 0.19 -7.56
CA LEU A 63 6.74 1.03 -7.89
C LEU A 63 7.74 0.21 -8.70
N TYR A 64 8.10 0.73 -9.86
CA TYR A 64 8.99 0.08 -10.80
C TYR A 64 10.26 0.90 -11.04
N ARG A 65 11.40 0.21 -11.12
CA ARG A 65 12.64 0.75 -11.69
C ARG A 65 12.84 0.09 -13.04
N GLY A 66 12.53 0.80 -14.13
CA GLY A 66 12.36 0.19 -15.45
C GLY A 66 11.20 -0.83 -15.43
N GLU A 67 11.47 -2.08 -15.80
CA GLU A 67 10.49 -3.18 -15.77
C GLU A 67 10.51 -3.98 -14.45
N VAL A 68 11.36 -3.60 -13.50
CA VAL A 68 11.54 -4.36 -12.25
C VAL A 68 10.64 -3.76 -11.17
N LEU A 69 9.72 -4.57 -10.64
CA LEU A 69 8.92 -4.23 -9.46
C LEU A 69 9.84 -4.16 -8.23
N ILE A 70 9.97 -2.97 -7.64
CA ILE A 70 10.82 -2.71 -6.46
C ILE A 70 10.03 -2.42 -5.19
N GLY A 71 8.74 -2.06 -5.33
CA GLY A 71 7.91 -1.66 -4.20
C GLY A 71 6.43 -1.97 -4.41
N ILE A 72 5.75 -2.36 -3.34
CA ILE A 72 4.29 -2.52 -3.28
C ILE A 72 3.79 -1.83 -2.02
N ALA A 73 2.87 -0.89 -2.17
CA ALA A 73 2.15 -0.29 -1.05
C ALA A 73 0.71 -0.86 -1.03
N PRO A 74 0.40 -1.78 -0.11
CA PRO A 74 -0.85 -2.51 -0.10
C PRO A 74 -1.95 -1.65 0.55
N PHE A 75 -2.60 -0.80 -0.25
CA PHE A 75 -3.69 0.05 0.27
C PHE A 75 -5.06 -0.25 -0.35
N TYR A 76 -6.07 0.28 0.33
CA TYR A 76 -7.41 0.45 -0.20
C TYR A 76 -7.96 1.82 0.21
N ARG A 77 -8.98 2.28 -0.51
CA ARG A 77 -9.61 3.59 -0.33
C ARG A 77 -11.03 3.43 0.20
N VAL A 78 -11.41 4.30 1.12
CA VAL A 78 -12.77 4.46 1.64
C VAL A 78 -13.27 5.85 1.27
N THR A 79 -14.48 5.92 0.68
CA THR A 79 -15.17 7.19 0.49
C THR A 79 -16.19 7.40 1.61
N LYS A 80 -16.04 8.48 2.37
CA LYS A 80 -16.93 8.84 3.47
C LYS A 80 -17.75 10.07 3.14
N GLN A 81 -18.98 10.10 3.66
CA GLN A 81 -19.82 11.28 3.63
C GLN A 81 -19.90 11.88 5.04
N TRP A 82 -19.59 13.15 5.18
CA TRP A 82 -19.80 13.89 6.42
C TRP A 82 -21.17 14.55 6.38
N LYS A 83 -22.14 14.03 7.16
CA LYS A 83 -23.48 14.62 7.35
C LYS A 83 -24.17 15.03 6.02
N ASN A 84 -23.92 14.28 4.94
CA ASN A 84 -24.38 14.57 3.57
C ASN A 84 -23.96 15.93 2.99
N LEU A 85 -22.99 16.63 3.60
CA LEU A 85 -22.55 17.96 3.19
C LEU A 85 -21.31 17.91 2.27
N PHE A 86 -20.40 16.97 2.50
CA PHE A 86 -19.24 16.74 1.65
C PHE A 86 -18.72 15.32 1.80
N SER A 87 -18.12 14.81 0.73
CA SER A 87 -17.40 13.54 0.73
C SER A 87 -15.90 13.75 0.91
N TYR A 88 -15.24 12.84 1.61
CA TYR A 88 -13.78 12.77 1.66
C TYR A 88 -13.28 11.34 1.45
N ARG A 89 -12.10 11.21 0.88
CA ARG A 89 -11.41 9.97 0.54
C ARG A 89 -10.31 9.69 1.55
N ARG A 90 -10.31 8.49 2.12
CA ARG A 90 -9.25 8.03 3.00
C ARG A 90 -8.58 6.80 2.41
N VAL A 91 -7.25 6.76 2.45
CA VAL A 91 -6.47 5.56 2.11
C VAL A 91 -5.99 4.89 3.40
N LEU A 92 -6.14 3.57 3.47
CA LEU A 92 -5.74 2.72 4.59
C LEU A 92 -4.97 1.50 4.09
N PHE A 93 -4.19 0.86 4.97
CA PHE A 93 -3.60 -0.43 4.65
C PHE A 93 -4.65 -1.50 4.42
N LEU A 94 -4.45 -2.26 3.34
CA LEU A 94 -5.16 -3.49 3.09
C LEU A 94 -4.89 -4.48 4.23
N GLY A 95 -5.92 -5.20 4.69
CA GLY A 95 -5.82 -6.01 5.90
C GLY A 95 -6.24 -5.30 7.19
N THR A 96 -6.62 -4.02 7.13
CA THR A 96 -7.20 -3.26 8.25
C THR A 96 -8.65 -2.89 8.01
N THR A 97 -9.39 -2.62 9.08
CA THR A 97 -10.65 -1.89 9.02
C THR A 97 -10.56 -0.67 9.91
N GLU A 98 -11.47 0.29 9.75
CA GLU A 98 -11.51 1.46 10.63
C GLU A 98 -11.91 1.15 12.08
N LEU A 99 -12.51 0.00 12.33
CA LEU A 99 -13.12 -0.35 13.63
C LEU A 99 -12.47 -1.57 14.31
N SER A 100 -11.67 -2.36 13.59
CA SER A 100 -11.12 -3.62 14.08
C SER A 100 -9.71 -3.90 13.56
N LEU A 101 -8.93 -4.53 14.45
CA LEU A 101 -7.54 -4.92 14.23
C LEU A 101 -7.51 -6.37 13.71
N ILE A 102 -7.60 -6.56 12.40
CA ILE A 102 -7.58 -7.91 11.81
C ILE A 102 -6.15 -8.35 11.46
N SER A 103 -5.26 -7.41 11.15
CA SER A 103 -3.86 -7.67 10.81
C SER A 103 -2.90 -6.75 11.59
N GLU A 104 -1.71 -7.25 11.90
CA GLU A 104 -0.61 -6.50 12.52
C GLU A 104 0.61 -6.47 11.59
N TYR A 105 1.58 -5.58 11.85
CA TYR A 105 2.83 -5.48 11.08
C TYR A 105 2.62 -5.19 9.58
N LEU A 106 1.75 -4.22 9.29
CA LEU A 106 1.51 -3.78 7.92
C LEU A 106 2.56 -2.76 7.51
N ASP A 107 2.93 -2.78 6.24
CA ASP A 107 4.06 -2.02 5.73
C ASP A 107 4.01 -1.92 4.21
N ILE A 108 4.88 -1.07 3.67
CA ILE A 108 5.29 -1.08 2.28
C ILE A 108 6.26 -2.26 2.08
N ILE A 109 5.99 -3.07 1.07
CA ILE A 109 6.83 -4.20 0.71
C ILE A 109 7.89 -3.70 -0.27
N SER A 110 9.16 -3.77 0.12
CA SER A 110 10.29 -3.43 -0.74
C SER A 110 11.54 -4.16 -0.28
N ARG A 111 12.59 -4.17 -1.10
CA ARG A 111 13.90 -4.61 -0.62
C ARG A 111 14.50 -3.57 0.33
N PRO A 112 15.30 -3.95 1.33
CA PRO A 112 15.85 -3.00 2.31
C PRO A 112 16.67 -1.87 1.68
N GLU A 113 17.35 -2.14 0.56
CA GLU A 113 18.11 -1.16 -0.21
C GLU A 113 17.25 -0.19 -1.04
N ASP A 114 16.00 -0.54 -1.32
CA ASP A 114 15.09 0.25 -2.16
C ASP A 114 14.10 1.09 -1.33
N ILE A 115 14.02 0.89 -0.01
CA ILE A 115 12.94 1.44 0.83
C ILE A 115 12.78 2.97 0.72
N GLU A 116 13.87 3.73 0.74
CA GLU A 116 13.82 5.19 0.65
C GLU A 116 13.21 5.65 -0.68
N THR A 117 13.64 4.99 -1.77
CA THR A 117 13.13 5.27 -3.11
C THR A 117 11.67 4.89 -3.23
N VAL A 118 11.27 3.76 -2.64
CA VAL A 118 9.88 3.29 -2.67
C VAL A 118 8.97 4.20 -1.84
N VAL A 119 9.36 4.59 -0.63
CA VAL A 119 8.57 5.50 0.21
C VAL A 119 8.35 6.83 -0.51
N GLN A 120 9.40 7.40 -1.10
CA GLN A 120 9.28 8.63 -1.89
C GLN A 120 8.32 8.43 -3.08
N GLY A 121 8.47 7.33 -3.83
CA GLY A 121 7.58 7.02 -4.96
C GLY A 121 6.12 6.80 -4.54
N VAL A 122 5.88 6.23 -3.35
CA VAL A 122 4.52 6.09 -2.80
C VAL A 122 3.90 7.46 -2.50
N LEU A 123 4.67 8.37 -1.89
CA LEU A 123 4.18 9.73 -1.60
C LEU A 123 3.90 10.50 -2.90
N GLU A 124 4.79 10.40 -3.89
CA GLU A 124 4.60 10.99 -5.22
C GLU A 124 3.33 10.42 -5.90
N ALA A 125 3.15 9.11 -5.89
CA ALA A 125 1.96 8.48 -6.46
C ALA A 125 0.66 8.91 -5.75
N VAL A 126 0.66 9.06 -4.42
CA VAL A 126 -0.51 9.56 -3.67
C VAL A 126 -0.88 10.98 -4.06
N LEU A 127 0.11 11.83 -4.33
CA LEU A 127 -0.09 13.22 -4.74
C LEU A 127 -0.50 13.33 -6.21
N ASP A 128 0.20 12.65 -7.11
CA ASP A 128 0.00 12.73 -8.57
C ASP A 128 -1.37 12.18 -8.99
N GLU A 129 -1.80 11.09 -8.37
CA GLU A 129 -3.08 10.42 -8.69
C GLU A 129 -4.26 10.95 -7.85
N ASP A 130 -4.04 11.98 -7.01
CA ASP A 130 -5.04 12.54 -6.09
C ASP A 130 -5.80 11.44 -5.31
N LEU A 131 -5.07 10.49 -4.72
CA LEU A 131 -5.67 9.25 -4.21
C LEU A 131 -6.49 9.46 -2.95
N SER A 132 -6.17 10.47 -2.13
CA SER A 132 -6.76 10.65 -0.80
C SER A 132 -6.72 12.09 -0.32
N ASP A 133 -7.71 12.45 0.49
CA ASP A 133 -7.67 13.66 1.31
C ASP A 133 -7.03 13.38 2.69
N ASP A 134 -6.90 12.11 3.08
CA ASP A 134 -6.30 11.62 4.34
C ASP A 134 -5.65 10.24 4.15
N LEU A 135 -4.35 10.09 4.49
CA LEU A 135 -3.63 8.82 4.47
C LEU A 135 -3.45 8.30 5.90
N ARG A 136 -4.11 7.18 6.22
CA ARG A 136 -4.04 6.57 7.57
C ARG A 136 -3.15 5.34 7.58
N LEU A 137 -1.96 5.57 8.10
CA LEU A 137 -0.91 4.59 8.29
C LEU A 137 -0.96 3.99 9.72
N GLN A 138 -1.98 3.17 9.98
CA GLN A 138 -2.11 2.47 11.26
C GLN A 138 -1.46 1.08 11.20
N LYS A 139 -0.94 0.60 12.34
CA LYS A 139 -0.35 -0.75 12.49
C LYS A 139 0.92 -1.01 11.67
N PHE A 140 1.66 0.07 11.41
CA PHE A 140 3.05 -0.04 11.03
C PHE A 140 3.81 -0.94 11.99
N ASP A 141 4.68 -1.81 11.46
CA ASP A 141 5.71 -2.39 12.30
C ASP A 141 6.61 -1.25 12.81
N THR A 142 6.63 -1.04 14.13
CA THR A 142 7.42 0.04 14.74
C THR A 142 8.93 -0.17 14.61
N SER A 143 9.38 -1.39 14.28
CA SER A 143 10.77 -1.67 13.90
C SER A 143 11.07 -1.50 12.41
N SER A 144 10.06 -1.17 11.59
CA SER A 144 10.26 -1.01 10.15
C SER A 144 11.00 0.28 9.81
N ARG A 145 11.93 0.16 8.85
CA ARG A 145 12.68 1.29 8.27
C ARG A 145 11.76 2.29 7.54
N SER A 146 10.58 1.87 7.10
CA SER A 146 9.56 2.77 6.54
C SER A 146 9.12 3.83 7.55
N VAL A 147 9.04 3.47 8.84
CA VAL A 147 8.61 4.37 9.92
C VAL A 147 9.65 5.45 10.19
N ASP A 148 10.93 5.12 10.09
CA ASP A 148 12.02 6.08 10.30
C ASP A 148 11.96 7.24 9.29
N ARG A 149 11.47 6.96 8.07
CA ARG A 149 11.39 7.95 6.98
C ARG A 149 10.13 8.79 6.98
N LEU A 150 9.01 8.26 7.48
CA LEU A 150 7.75 9.02 7.59
C LEU A 150 7.76 10.09 8.71
N LYS A 151 8.82 10.14 9.54
CA LYS A 151 8.98 11.08 10.66
C LYS A 151 9.90 12.27 10.35
N GLU A 152 10.60 12.25 9.20
CA GLU A 152 11.43 13.35 8.71
C GLU A 152 10.57 14.39 7.96
#